data_AF-A0A7J6PHS4-F1
#
_entry.id   AF-A0A7J6PHS4-F1
#
_cell.length_a   1.000
_cell.length_b   1.000
_cell.length_c   1.000
_cell.angle_alpha   90.00
_cell.angle_beta   90.00
_cell.angle_gamma   90.00
#
_symmetry.space_group_name_H-M   'P 1'
#
loop_
_entity.id
_entity.type
_entity.pdbx_description
1 polymer ?
#
loop_
_entity_poly.entity_id
_entity_poly.type
_entity_poly.pdbx_seq_one_letter_code
_entity_poly.pdbx_strand_id
1 'polypeptide(L)'
;MTRLCLLASVAVALVSADNQCSPADLDIITKRDNFNEFVYGCAVKKLGDGDRTARCVRDGCGISSACADCYGLYTKCGRSCAGKCVIAGRPSDQSCQDCVESMSCGSKLAACIGVSEPPSPPSSRSNQCN
;
A
#
# COMPACT_ATOMS: atom_id res chain seq x y z
N MET A 1 -47.93 -8.85 16.24
CA MET A 1 -47.74 -7.39 16.43
C MET A 1 -46.51 -7.27 17.33
N THR A 2 -45.32 -6.98 16.82
CA THR A 2 -44.84 -5.63 16.47
C THR A 2 -43.69 -5.74 15.45
N ARG A 3 -43.72 -4.89 14.42
CA ARG A 3 -42.66 -4.70 13.43
C ARG A 3 -41.48 -3.96 14.06
N LEU A 4 -40.22 -4.37 13.83
CA LEU A 4 -39.04 -3.53 14.01
C LEU A 4 -38.00 -3.82 12.91
N CYS A 5 -37.53 -2.75 12.28
CA CYS A 5 -36.69 -2.59 11.10
C CYS A 5 -35.67 -3.68 10.73
N LEU A 6 -35.78 -4.14 9.47
CA LEU A 6 -34.67 -4.60 8.64
C LEU A 6 -33.63 -3.47 8.50
N LEU A 7 -32.61 -3.48 9.37
CA LEU A 7 -31.33 -2.87 9.03
C LEU A 7 -30.52 -3.96 8.33
N ALA A 8 -30.59 -3.98 6.99
CA ALA A 8 -29.59 -4.65 6.19
C ALA A 8 -28.27 -3.91 6.43
N SER A 9 -27.55 -4.29 7.48
CA SER A 9 -26.16 -3.92 7.67
C SER A 9 -25.40 -4.52 6.50
N VAL A 10 -25.24 -3.76 5.42
CA VAL A 10 -24.26 -4.07 4.38
C VAL A 10 -22.91 -3.94 5.07
N ALA A 11 -22.45 -5.02 5.69
CA ALA A 11 -21.05 -5.20 5.95
C ALA A 11 -20.40 -5.21 4.57
N VAL A 12 -19.88 -4.06 4.14
CA VAL A 12 -18.89 -4.02 3.07
C VAL A 12 -17.71 -4.79 3.65
N ALA A 13 -17.68 -6.09 3.40
CA ALA A 13 -16.48 -6.86 3.57
C ALA A 13 -15.47 -6.20 2.64
N LEU A 14 -14.54 -5.44 3.22
CA LEU A 14 -13.25 -5.21 2.59
C LEU A 14 -12.67 -6.61 2.44
N VAL A 15 -12.95 -7.27 1.32
CA VAL A 15 -12.20 -8.44 0.91
C VAL A 15 -10.78 -7.91 0.78
N SER A 16 -9.95 -8.17 1.79
CA SER A 16 -8.51 -8.25 1.60
C SER A 16 -8.36 -9.33 0.55
N ALA A 17 -8.26 -8.90 -0.69
CA ALA A 17 -8.00 -9.80 -1.78
C ALA A 17 -6.55 -10.23 -1.52
N ASP A 18 -6.36 -11.36 -0.86
CA ASP A 18 -5.02 -11.88 -0.60
C ASP A 18 -4.43 -12.40 -1.92
N ASN A 19 -3.11 -12.41 -2.05
CA ASN A 19 -2.39 -12.95 -3.21
C ASN A 19 -2.81 -12.33 -4.57
N GLN A 20 -2.90 -11.00 -4.66
CA GLN A 20 -3.21 -10.28 -5.90
C GLN A 20 -2.04 -10.20 -6.88
N CYS A 21 -0.80 -10.33 -6.39
CA CYS A 21 0.37 -10.26 -7.24
C CYS A 21 0.64 -11.63 -7.87
N SER A 22 0.71 -11.64 -9.20
CA SER A 22 1.16 -12.81 -9.96
C SER A 22 2.66 -13.06 -9.76
N PRO A 23 3.20 -14.23 -10.13
CA PRO A 23 4.64 -14.46 -10.11
C PRO A 23 5.45 -13.43 -10.90
N ALA A 24 4.92 -12.91 -12.01
CA ALA A 24 5.56 -11.86 -12.80
C ALA A 24 5.59 -10.51 -12.06
N ASP A 25 4.54 -10.20 -11.29
CA ASP A 25 4.53 -9.01 -10.43
C ASP A 25 5.55 -9.15 -9.31
N LEU A 26 5.58 -10.32 -8.65
CA LEU A 26 6.54 -10.63 -7.60
C LEU A 26 7.98 -10.50 -8.10
N ASP A 27 8.27 -10.94 -9.33
CA ASP A 27 9.58 -10.77 -9.97
C ASP A 27 10.00 -9.30 -10.02
N ILE A 28 9.07 -8.42 -10.42
CA ILE A 28 9.31 -6.97 -10.51
C ILE A 28 9.54 -6.36 -9.13
N ILE A 29 8.63 -6.59 -8.17
CA ILE A 29 8.67 -5.91 -6.88
C ILE A 29 9.81 -6.39 -5.98
N THR A 30 10.32 -7.61 -6.19
CA THR A 30 11.41 -8.19 -5.39
C THR A 30 12.79 -7.98 -6.00
N LYS A 31 12.91 -7.86 -7.32
CA LYS A 31 14.22 -7.69 -7.98
C LYS A 31 14.60 -6.24 -8.27
N ARG A 32 13.66 -5.30 -8.21
CA ARG A 32 13.95 -3.88 -8.40
C ARG A 32 14.28 -3.22 -7.06
N ASP A 33 15.54 -2.86 -6.91
CA ASP A 33 16.09 -2.30 -5.67
C ASP A 33 15.38 -1.02 -5.20
N ASN A 34 14.77 -0.26 -6.13
CA ASN A 34 14.11 1.01 -5.85
C ASN A 34 12.58 0.95 -5.88
N PHE A 35 11.99 -0.26 -5.91
CA PHE A 35 10.55 -0.40 -6.05
C PHE A 35 9.78 0.30 -4.93
N ASN A 36 10.18 0.10 -3.66
CA ASN A 36 9.51 0.72 -2.52
C ASN A 36 9.72 2.24 -2.48
N GLU A 37 10.91 2.73 -2.86
CA GLU A 37 11.22 4.15 -3.03
C GLU A 37 10.33 4.79 -4.11
N PHE A 38 10.06 4.06 -5.20
CA PHE A 38 9.16 4.49 -6.27
C PHE A 38 7.71 4.53 -5.81
N VAL A 39 7.23 3.50 -5.11
CA VAL A 39 5.90 3.49 -4.49
C VAL A 39 5.73 4.70 -3.57
N TYR A 40 6.72 4.98 -2.72
CA TYR A 40 6.70 6.15 -1.85
C TYR A 40 6.72 7.47 -2.64
N GLY A 41 7.52 7.56 -3.70
CA GLY A 41 7.51 8.70 -4.63
C GLY A 41 6.12 8.93 -5.24
N CYS A 42 5.45 7.87 -5.70
CA CYS A 42 4.09 7.91 -6.19
C CYS A 42 3.10 8.38 -5.10
N ALA A 43 3.15 7.79 -3.90
CA ALA A 43 2.27 8.16 -2.79
C ALA A 43 2.40 9.65 -2.43
N VAL A 44 3.62 10.16 -2.37
CA VAL A 44 3.90 11.58 -2.12
C VAL A 44 3.36 12.45 -3.25
N LYS A 45 3.70 12.13 -4.51
CA LYS A 45 3.26 12.88 -5.70
C LYS A 45 1.74 12.92 -5.82
N LYS A 46 1.06 11.90 -5.29
CA LYS A 46 -0.39 11.77 -5.29
C LYS A 46 -1.02 12.12 -3.93
N LEU A 47 -0.28 12.75 -3.02
CA LEU A 47 -0.78 13.26 -1.74
C LEU A 47 -1.49 12.18 -0.88
N GLY A 48 -1.00 10.95 -0.91
CA GLY A 48 -1.58 9.83 -0.17
C GLY A 48 -2.91 9.31 -0.73
N ASP A 49 -3.27 9.69 -1.96
CA ASP A 49 -4.42 9.12 -2.66
C ASP A 49 -4.08 7.72 -3.19
N GLY A 50 -4.71 6.69 -2.64
CA GLY A 50 -4.39 5.31 -2.99
C GLY A 50 -4.69 4.93 -4.43
N ASP A 51 -5.79 5.42 -5.03
CA ASP A 51 -6.17 5.00 -6.39
C ASP A 51 -5.23 5.63 -7.42
N ARG A 52 -4.86 6.89 -7.21
CA ARG A 52 -3.85 7.57 -8.03
C ARG A 52 -2.45 7.00 -7.81
N THR A 53 -2.16 6.52 -6.60
CA THR A 53 -0.89 5.85 -6.27
C THR A 53 -0.81 4.50 -6.98
N ALA A 54 -1.84 3.66 -6.89
CA ALA A 54 -1.91 2.39 -7.59
C ALA A 54 -1.68 2.57 -9.10
N ARG A 55 -2.37 3.53 -9.74
CA ARG A 55 -2.14 3.87 -11.15
C ARG A 55 -0.70 4.28 -11.44
N CYS A 56 -0.10 5.11 -10.59
CA CYS A 56 1.30 5.54 -10.73
C CYS A 56 2.28 4.37 -10.64
N VAL A 57 2.09 3.46 -9.68
CA VAL A 57 2.93 2.27 -9.51
C VAL A 57 2.78 1.32 -10.70
N ARG A 58 1.55 1.04 -11.11
CA ARG A 58 1.23 0.21 -12.27
C ARG A 58 1.89 0.74 -13.53
N ASP A 59 1.65 2.01 -13.86
CA ASP A 59 2.12 2.61 -15.11
C ASP A 59 3.65 2.78 -15.11
N GLY A 60 4.27 2.97 -13.94
CA GLY A 60 5.71 3.14 -13.80
C GLY A 60 6.51 1.84 -13.73
N CYS A 61 5.99 0.80 -13.08
CA CYS A 61 6.71 -0.46 -12.88
C CYS A 61 6.28 -1.57 -13.84
N GLY A 62 5.08 -1.49 -14.41
CA GLY A 62 4.52 -2.51 -15.29
C GLY A 62 3.94 -3.72 -14.56
N ILE A 63 3.58 -3.60 -13.28
CA ILE A 63 2.86 -4.65 -12.54
C ILE A 63 1.37 -4.66 -12.90
N SER A 64 0.68 -5.75 -12.60
CA SER A 64 -0.76 -5.90 -12.80
C SER A 64 -1.56 -4.89 -11.98
N SER A 65 -2.80 -4.58 -12.44
CA SER A 65 -3.67 -3.63 -11.71
C SER A 65 -4.04 -4.16 -10.32
N ALA A 66 -4.32 -5.46 -10.19
CA ALA A 66 -4.64 -6.08 -8.91
C ALA A 66 -3.47 -5.97 -7.91
N CYS A 67 -2.24 -6.23 -8.36
CA CYS A 67 -1.05 -6.06 -7.53
C CYS A 67 -0.82 -4.58 -7.15
N ALA A 68 -1.00 -3.65 -8.10
CA ALA A 68 -0.87 -2.22 -7.84
C ALA A 68 -1.90 -1.69 -6.83
N ASP A 69 -3.11 -2.23 -6.84
CA ASP A 69 -4.16 -1.87 -5.90
C ASP A 69 -3.77 -2.20 -4.45
N CYS A 70 -2.97 -3.24 -4.20
CA CYS A 70 -2.39 -3.51 -2.88
C CYS A 70 -1.56 -2.34 -2.36
N TYR A 71 -0.73 -1.73 -3.21
CA TYR A 71 0.06 -0.55 -2.84
C TYR A 71 -0.80 0.72 -2.69
N GLY A 72 -1.92 0.80 -3.43
CA GLY A 72 -2.94 1.83 -3.22
C GLY A 72 -3.63 1.69 -1.86
N LEU A 73 -3.99 0.47 -1.46
CA LEU A 73 -4.56 0.16 -0.15
C LEU A 73 -3.56 0.44 0.98
N TYR A 74 -2.29 0.05 0.80
CA TYR A 74 -1.21 0.37 1.73
C TYR A 74 -1.06 1.89 1.92
N THR A 75 -1.09 2.65 0.82
CA THR A 75 -1.02 4.11 0.84
C THR A 75 -2.21 4.73 1.58
N LYS A 76 -3.43 4.22 1.35
CA LYS A 76 -4.63 4.66 2.09
C LYS A 76 -4.51 4.33 3.59
N CYS A 77 -4.01 3.14 3.91
CA CYS A 77 -3.80 2.69 5.28
C CYS A 77 -2.85 3.61 6.06
N GLY A 78 -1.68 3.94 5.48
CA GLY A 78 -0.66 4.77 6.13
C GLY A 78 -0.93 6.29 6.09
N ARG A 79 -2.10 6.74 5.61
CA ARG A 79 -2.37 8.18 5.38
C ARG A 79 -2.32 9.02 6.66
N SER A 80 -2.77 8.47 7.78
CA SER A 80 -2.66 9.11 9.12
C SER A 80 -1.21 9.29 9.58
N CYS A 81 -0.28 8.48 9.06
CA CYS A 81 1.14 8.54 9.37
C CYS A 81 1.93 9.53 8.50
N ALA A 82 1.28 10.20 7.53
CA ALA A 82 1.93 11.11 6.60
C ALA A 82 2.75 12.22 7.29
N GLY A 83 2.32 12.70 8.47
CA GLY A 83 3.10 13.68 9.23
C GLY A 83 4.48 13.17 9.67
N LYS A 84 4.57 11.89 10.06
CA LYS A 84 5.81 11.26 10.52
C LYS A 84 6.65 10.71 9.37
N CYS A 85 6.01 10.29 8.28
CA CYS A 85 6.67 9.63 7.16
C CYS A 85 7.02 10.60 6.02
N VAL A 86 6.05 11.41 5.59
CA VAL A 86 6.12 12.25 4.39
C VAL A 86 6.62 13.65 4.72
N ILE A 87 6.02 14.30 5.71
CA ILE A 87 6.33 15.69 6.07
C ILE A 87 7.74 15.79 6.68
N ALA A 88 8.10 14.84 7.55
CA ALA A 88 9.47 14.72 8.05
C ALA A 88 10.49 14.28 6.97
N GLY A 89 10.01 13.77 5.83
CA GLY A 89 10.85 13.32 4.72
C GLY A 89 11.65 12.04 5.02
N ARG A 90 11.27 11.29 6.06
CA ARG A 90 12.02 10.15 6.59
C ARG A 90 11.12 8.91 6.72
N PRO A 91 10.84 8.23 5.61
CA PRO A 91 9.97 7.05 5.61
C PRO A 91 10.52 5.91 6.46
N SER A 92 11.84 5.77 6.63
CA SER A 92 12.44 4.69 7.43
C SER A 92 12.63 5.04 8.91
N ASP A 93 12.34 6.26 9.34
CA ASP A 93 12.47 6.65 10.75
C ASP A 93 11.54 5.80 11.62
N GLN A 94 12.01 5.39 12.80
CA GLN A 94 11.26 4.54 13.72
C GLN A 94 9.85 5.09 14.00
N SER A 95 9.71 6.40 14.17
CA SER A 95 8.40 7.02 14.43
C SER A 95 7.40 6.87 13.27
N CYS A 96 7.88 6.80 12.03
CA CYS A 96 7.05 6.48 10.88
C CYS A 96 6.68 4.99 10.90
N GLN A 97 7.68 4.12 11.07
CA GLN A 97 7.50 2.66 11.08
C GLN A 97 6.53 2.22 12.18
N ASP A 98 6.68 2.74 13.40
CA ASP A 98 5.77 2.47 14.53
C ASP A 98 4.33 2.87 14.21
N CYS A 99 4.14 4.00 13.52
CA CYS A 99 2.80 4.45 13.14
C CYS A 99 2.17 3.50 12.11
N VAL A 100 2.91 3.14 11.07
CA VAL A 100 2.46 2.22 10.02
C VAL A 100 2.17 0.83 10.59
N GLU A 101 3.02 0.36 11.51
CA GLU A 101 2.89 -0.94 12.18
C GLU A 101 1.74 -0.98 13.18
N SER A 102 1.48 0.12 13.92
CA SER A 102 0.32 0.22 14.83
C SER A 102 -1.03 0.03 14.11
N MET A 103 -1.04 0.19 12.79
CA MET A 103 -2.21 0.00 11.92
C MET A 103 -2.15 -1.29 11.10
N SER A 104 -1.09 -2.08 11.28
CA SER A 104 -0.78 -3.32 10.55
C SER A 104 -0.78 -3.14 9.03
N CYS A 105 -0.39 -1.95 8.54
CA CYS A 105 -0.39 -1.68 7.10
C CYS A 105 0.63 -2.56 6.37
N GLY A 106 1.80 -2.82 6.97
CA GLY A 106 2.82 -3.72 6.43
C GLY A 106 2.31 -5.15 6.28
N SER A 107 1.69 -5.71 7.33
CA SER A 107 1.13 -7.07 7.29
C SER A 107 -0.02 -7.20 6.29
N LYS A 108 -0.89 -6.19 6.18
CA LYS A 108 -1.94 -6.16 5.16
C LYS A 108 -1.38 -6.12 3.75
N LEU A 109 -0.30 -5.36 3.53
CA LEU A 109 0.40 -5.34 2.25
C LEU A 109 0.99 -6.73 1.95
N ALA A 110 1.67 -7.35 2.91
CA ALA A 110 2.27 -8.68 2.76
C ALA A 110 1.22 -9.72 2.33
N ALA A 111 0.08 -9.76 3.02
CA ALA A 111 -1.03 -10.65 2.68
C ALA A 111 -1.61 -10.36 1.29
N CYS A 112 -1.82 -9.07 0.96
CA CYS A 112 -2.36 -8.66 -0.34
C CYS A 112 -1.44 -9.06 -1.50
N ILE A 113 -0.12 -8.87 -1.37
CA ILE A 113 0.83 -9.23 -2.43
C ILE A 113 1.24 -10.71 -2.40
N GLY A 114 0.86 -11.46 -1.35
CA GLY A 114 1.11 -12.90 -1.24
C GLY A 114 2.53 -13.27 -0.81
N VAL A 115 3.12 -12.50 0.11
CA VAL A 115 4.44 -12.79 0.70
C VAL A 115 4.34 -12.99 2.21
N SER A 116 5.32 -13.70 2.79
CA SER A 116 5.34 -14.04 4.22
C SER A 116 5.73 -12.87 5.13
N GLU A 117 6.45 -11.87 4.61
CA GLU A 117 6.96 -10.74 5.39
C GLU A 117 6.64 -9.41 4.69
N PRO A 118 6.35 -8.34 5.45
CA PRO A 118 6.15 -7.01 4.88
C PRO A 118 7.36 -6.56 4.04
N PRO A 119 7.14 -5.89 2.91
CA PRO A 119 8.21 -5.23 2.18
C PRO A 119 8.98 -4.26 3.07
N SER A 120 10.29 -4.15 2.84
CA SER A 120 11.14 -3.21 3.56
C SER A 120 10.66 -1.77 3.37
N PRO A 121 10.75 -0.92 4.42
CA PRO A 121 10.38 0.47 4.26
C PRO A 121 11.31 1.19 3.28
N PRO A 122 10.80 2.14 2.50
CA PRO A 122 11.62 2.91 1.57
C PRO A 122 12.64 3.73 2.35
N SER A 123 13.85 3.85 1.81
CA SER A 123 14.92 4.69 2.36
C SER A 123 14.83 6.15 1.92
N SER A 124 14.24 6.37 0.74
CA SER A 124 14.15 7.67 0.08
C SER A 124 12.99 7.69 -0.93
N ARG A 125 12.88 8.76 -1.74
CA ARG A 125 11.92 8.84 -2.86
C ARG A 125 12.62 8.52 -4.17
N SER A 126 12.02 7.68 -5.00
CA SER A 126 12.42 7.50 -6.39
C SER A 126 11.35 8.02 -7.34
N ASN A 127 11.77 8.53 -8.50
CA ASN A 127 10.88 8.94 -9.60
C ASN A 127 10.88 7.92 -10.75
N GLN A 128 11.63 6.83 -10.64
CA GLN A 128 11.75 5.78 -11.63
C GLN A 128 11.64 4.41 -10.97
N CYS A 129 11.16 3.42 -11.71
CA CYS A 129 11.05 2.04 -11.25
C CYS A 129 11.96 1.18 -12.13
N ASN A 130 13.18 0.92 -11.67
CA ASN A 130 14.25 0.32 -12.47
C ASN A 130 14.82 -0.91 -11.77
#